data_AF-A0A655HY39-F1
#
_entry.id   AF-A0A655HY39-F1
#
_cell.length_a   1.000
_cell.length_b   1.000
_cell.length_c   1.000
_cell.angle_alpha   90.00
_cell.angle_beta   90.00
_cell.angle_gamma   90.00
#
_symmetry.space_group_name_H-M   'P 1'
#
loop_
_entity.id
_entity.type
_entity.pdbx_description
1 polymer ?
#
loop_
_entity_poly.entity_id
_entity_poly.type
_entity_poly.pdbx_seq_one_letter_code
_entity_poly.pdbx_strand_id
1 'polypeptide(L)'
;MVTTRVDGMPHRVLRTELVEKLESGSRARGFAAALRNAGKFRRMSQMTWRSMIRDGLTMRHGKELTWSQVLMAANTPMLLKAGLVDGNTEAGVLASGQVAGILDDLPSCKELIESIVLDAITHLQTASALVE
;
A
#
# COMPACT_ATOMS: atom_id res chain seq x y z
N MET A 1 3.90 0.58 -9.93
CA MET A 1 3.99 2.04 -10.22
C MET A 1 4.27 2.78 -8.92
N VAL A 2 4.97 3.91 -8.92
CA VAL A 2 5.09 4.79 -7.74
C VAL A 2 4.05 5.91 -7.90
N THR A 3 3.16 6.07 -6.91
CA THR A 3 2.11 7.10 -6.97
C THR A 3 1.88 7.71 -5.58
N THR A 4 1.48 8.97 -5.55
CA THR A 4 1.04 9.69 -4.33
C THR A 4 -0.48 9.77 -4.23
N ARG A 5 -1.21 9.23 -5.23
CA ARG A 5 -2.66 9.39 -5.39
C ARG A 5 -3.48 8.45 -4.50
N VAL A 6 -2.85 7.45 -3.89
CA VAL A 6 -3.51 6.48 -3.01
C VAL A 6 -3.70 7.04 -1.60
N ASP A 7 -2.61 7.49 -0.97
CA ASP A 7 -2.60 7.90 0.44
C ASP A 7 -1.93 9.28 0.66
N GLY A 8 -1.56 9.96 -0.42
CA GLY A 8 -0.85 11.23 -0.34
C GLY A 8 0.66 11.12 -0.11
N MET A 9 1.21 9.92 0.09
CA MET A 9 2.64 9.65 0.27
C MET A 9 3.21 8.84 -0.91
N PRO A 10 4.44 9.11 -1.35
CA PRO A 10 5.04 8.38 -2.47
C PRO A 10 5.40 6.95 -2.04
N HIS A 11 4.71 5.95 -2.59
CA HIS A 11 5.04 4.54 -2.40
C HIS A 11 4.67 3.69 -3.63
N ARG A 12 5.23 2.48 -3.73
CA ARG A 12 5.03 1.58 -4.88
C ARG A 12 3.83 0.67 -4.67
N VAL A 13 2.92 0.66 -5.64
CA VAL A 13 1.71 -0.16 -5.64
C VAL A 13 1.60 -0.96 -6.94
N LEU A 14 0.92 -2.11 -6.88
CA LEU A 14 0.50 -2.83 -8.08
C LEU A 14 -0.49 -1.98 -8.89
N ARG A 15 -0.38 -2.04 -10.22
CA ARG A 15 -1.28 -1.31 -11.11
C ARG A 15 -2.61 -2.06 -11.19
N THR A 16 -3.60 -1.60 -10.44
CA THR A 16 -4.99 -2.09 -10.48
C THR A 16 -5.90 -1.01 -11.05
N GLU A 17 -7.10 -1.40 -11.54
CA GLU A 17 -8.07 -0.44 -12.08
C GLU A 17 -8.46 0.66 -11.07
N LEU A 18 -8.45 0.33 -9.78
CA LEU A 18 -8.71 1.30 -8.72
C LEU A 18 -7.63 2.39 -8.68
N VAL A 19 -6.35 2.00 -8.77
CA VAL A 19 -5.23 2.96 -8.77
C VAL A 19 -5.35 3.88 -9.99
N GLU A 20 -5.68 3.34 -11.17
CA GLU A 20 -5.84 4.10 -12.40
C GLU A 20 -7.03 5.09 -12.36
N LYS A 21 -8.15 4.70 -11.72
CA LYS A 21 -9.30 5.59 -11.45
C LYS A 21 -8.95 6.71 -10.45
N LEU A 22 -8.07 6.45 -9.48
CA LEU A 22 -7.57 7.46 -8.53
C LEU A 22 -6.60 8.46 -9.19
N GLU A 23 -5.86 8.02 -10.21
CA GLU A 23 -4.99 8.90 -10.98
C GLU A 23 -5.73 9.78 -12.00
N SER A 24 -6.84 9.30 -12.56
CA SER A 24 -7.61 10.01 -13.59
C SER A 24 -8.74 10.92 -13.07
N GLY A 25 -9.07 10.86 -11.77
CA GLY A 25 -10.22 11.55 -11.18
C GLY A 25 -10.11 13.08 -11.01
N SER A 26 -11.20 13.80 -11.30
CA SER A 26 -11.38 15.23 -11.00
C SER A 26 -11.48 15.50 -9.48
N ARG A 27 -10.81 16.58 -9.02
CA ARG A 27 -10.70 16.98 -7.59
C ARG A 27 -12.05 17.07 -6.86
N ALA A 28 -13.11 17.52 -7.54
CA ALA A 28 -14.45 17.66 -6.94
C ALA A 28 -15.14 16.29 -6.71
N ARG A 29 -15.01 15.37 -7.67
CA ARG A 29 -15.53 13.99 -7.54
C ARG A 29 -14.76 13.21 -6.47
N GLY A 30 -13.45 13.44 -6.37
CA GLY A 30 -12.60 12.87 -5.33
C GLY A 30 -13.02 13.26 -3.92
N PHE A 31 -13.39 14.53 -3.69
CA PHE A 31 -13.81 15.02 -2.38
C PHE A 31 -15.12 14.38 -1.89
N ALA A 32 -16.13 14.29 -2.77
CA ALA A 32 -17.41 13.64 -2.44
C ALA A 32 -17.25 12.14 -2.17
N ALA A 33 -16.43 11.45 -2.97
CA ALA A 33 -16.12 10.05 -2.75
C ALA A 33 -15.39 9.81 -1.42
N ALA A 34 -14.45 10.69 -1.07
CA ALA A 34 -13.66 10.61 0.15
C ALA A 34 -14.51 10.77 1.41
N LEU A 35 -15.48 11.71 1.44
CA LEU A 35 -16.41 11.86 2.56
C LEU A 35 -17.28 10.61 2.77
N ARG A 36 -17.76 10.01 1.68
CA ARG A 36 -18.55 8.78 1.75
C ARG A 36 -17.73 7.60 2.27
N ASN A 37 -16.47 7.49 1.85
CA ASN A 37 -15.56 6.44 2.30
C ASN A 37 -15.11 6.64 3.76
N ALA A 38 -14.87 7.87 4.20
CA ALA A 38 -14.61 8.21 5.60
C ALA A 38 -15.75 7.75 6.51
N GLY A 39 -17.01 7.92 6.09
CA GLY A 39 -18.17 7.40 6.81
C GLY A 39 -18.22 5.87 6.89
N LYS A 40 -17.82 5.16 5.82
CA LYS A 40 -17.71 3.70 5.82
C LYS A 40 -16.57 3.21 6.73
N PHE A 41 -15.40 3.84 6.64
CA PHE A 41 -14.24 3.53 7.49
C PHE A 41 -14.59 3.69 8.97
N ARG A 42 -15.27 4.78 9.35
CA ARG A 42 -15.74 4.98 10.73
C ARG A 42 -16.59 3.81 11.22
N ARG A 43 -17.54 3.32 10.39
CA ARG A 43 -18.40 2.18 10.74
C ARG A 43 -17.61 0.88 10.89
N MET A 44 -16.64 0.63 10.02
CA MET A 44 -15.82 -0.58 10.04
C MET A 44 -14.82 -0.60 11.20
N SER A 45 -14.18 0.53 11.48
CA SER A 45 -13.17 0.67 12.53
C SER A 45 -13.77 0.92 13.91
N GLN A 46 -15.10 0.98 14.03
CA GLN A 46 -15.84 1.33 15.26
C GLN A 46 -15.36 2.61 15.95
N MET A 47 -14.80 3.54 15.19
CA MET A 47 -14.24 4.79 15.71
C MET A 47 -15.32 5.83 15.98
N THR A 48 -15.07 6.69 16.97
CA THR A 48 -15.88 7.89 17.17
C THR A 48 -15.42 8.98 16.19
N TRP A 49 -16.33 9.90 15.81
CA TRP A 49 -15.94 11.06 15.01
C TRP A 49 -14.82 11.88 15.68
N ARG A 50 -14.83 11.94 17.01
CA ARG A 50 -13.80 12.63 17.79
C ARG A 50 -12.42 11.96 17.66
N SER A 51 -12.35 10.63 17.72
CA SER A 51 -11.07 9.93 17.52
C SER A 51 -10.61 10.05 16.07
N MET A 52 -11.52 9.94 15.10
CA MET A 52 -11.17 10.10 13.68
C MET A 52 -10.59 11.49 13.34
N ILE A 53 -11.16 12.55 13.91
CA ILE A 53 -10.65 13.92 13.73
C ILE A 53 -9.31 14.09 14.46
N ARG A 54 -9.17 13.55 15.67
CA ARG A 54 -7.91 13.58 16.43
C ARG A 54 -6.79 12.87 15.68
N ASP A 55 -7.06 11.70 15.13
CA ASP A 55 -6.07 10.94 14.37
C ASP A 55 -5.69 11.67 13.08
N GLY A 56 -6.67 12.26 12.37
CA GLY A 56 -6.39 13.12 11.22
C GLY A 56 -5.52 14.34 11.57
N LEU A 57 -5.75 14.97 12.73
CA LEU A 57 -4.90 16.05 13.24
C LEU A 57 -3.48 15.59 13.55
N THR A 58 -3.33 14.43 14.21
CA THR A 58 -2.02 13.82 14.50
C THR A 58 -1.26 13.48 13.22
N MET A 59 -1.95 12.91 12.21
CA MET A 59 -1.37 12.62 10.90
C MET A 59 -0.90 13.88 10.17
N ARG A 60 -1.65 14.98 10.28
CA ARG A 60 -1.27 16.28 9.72
C ARG A 60 -0.04 16.86 10.41
N HIS A 61 0.05 16.72 11.73
CA HIS A 61 1.11 17.32 12.54
C HIS A 61 2.48 16.66 12.33
N GLY A 62 2.52 15.39 11.89
CA GLY A 62 3.77 14.64 11.73
C GLY A 62 4.41 14.62 10.34
N LYS A 63 3.74 15.07 9.26
CA LYS A 63 4.18 14.78 7.88
C LYS A 63 3.96 15.87 6.80
N GLU A 64 3.75 17.14 7.18
CA GLU A 64 3.40 18.24 6.23
C GLU A 64 2.25 17.89 5.25
N LEU A 65 1.32 17.04 5.66
CA LEU A 65 0.23 16.61 4.80
C LEU A 65 -0.81 17.72 4.65
N THR A 66 -1.26 17.97 3.42
CA THR A 66 -2.46 18.77 3.18
C THR A 66 -3.69 18.03 3.73
N TRP A 67 -4.75 18.76 4.09
CA TRP A 67 -6.02 18.14 4.51
C TRP A 67 -6.59 17.16 3.48
N SER A 68 -6.31 17.39 2.20
CA SER A 68 -6.69 16.46 1.13
C SER A 68 -5.93 15.13 1.23
N GLN A 69 -4.63 15.16 1.58
CA GLN A 69 -3.82 13.96 1.78
C GLN A 69 -4.19 13.24 3.08
N VAL A 70 -4.51 13.96 4.16
CA VAL A 70 -5.03 13.36 5.40
C VAL A 70 -6.33 12.57 5.13
N LEU A 71 -7.22 13.15 4.32
CA LEU A 71 -8.48 12.50 3.96
C LEU A 71 -8.27 11.29 3.02
N MET A 72 -7.28 11.34 2.12
CA MET A 72 -6.90 10.18 1.29
C MET A 72 -6.23 9.08 2.12
N ALA A 73 -5.32 9.44 3.03
CA ALA A 73 -4.63 8.51 3.92
C ALA A 73 -5.59 7.76 4.86
N ALA A 74 -6.72 8.37 5.22
CA ALA A 74 -7.77 7.69 5.99
C ALA A 74 -8.46 6.57 5.20
N ASN A 75 -8.42 6.59 3.86
CA ASN A 75 -8.94 5.50 3.03
C ASN A 75 -7.95 4.31 2.95
N THR A 76 -6.66 4.53 3.20
CA THR A 76 -5.59 3.53 3.04
C THR A 76 -5.79 2.26 3.86
N PRO A 77 -6.14 2.28 5.15
CA PRO A 77 -6.37 1.04 5.91
C PRO A 77 -7.55 0.24 5.35
N MET A 78 -8.58 0.93 4.83
CA MET A 78 -9.74 0.30 4.20
C MET A 78 -9.35 -0.37 2.86
N LEU A 79 -8.53 0.30 2.05
CA LEU A 79 -8.03 -0.21 0.77
C LEU A 79 -7.03 -1.37 0.97
N LEU A 80 -6.18 -1.29 1.99
CA LEU A 80 -5.26 -2.37 2.34
C LEU A 80 -6.03 -3.60 2.85
N LYS A 81 -7.04 -3.40 3.73
CA LYS A 81 -7.90 -4.50 4.18
C LYS A 81 -8.63 -5.15 3.00
N ALA A 82 -9.24 -4.35 2.13
CA ALA A 82 -9.97 -4.85 0.98
C ALA A 82 -9.10 -5.74 0.08
N GLY A 83 -7.83 -5.35 -0.14
CA GLY A 83 -6.90 -6.13 -0.96
C GLY A 83 -6.29 -7.34 -0.24
N LEU A 84 -5.78 -7.15 0.98
CA LEU A 84 -4.96 -8.14 1.69
C LEU A 84 -5.75 -9.11 2.56
N VAL A 85 -6.90 -8.68 3.09
CA VAL A 85 -7.72 -9.49 3.99
C VAL A 85 -8.95 -10.01 3.26
N ASP A 86 -9.67 -9.12 2.57
CA ASP A 86 -10.93 -9.48 1.91
C ASP A 86 -10.68 -10.04 0.49
N GLY A 87 -9.43 -10.07 0.01
CA GLY A 87 -9.04 -10.63 -1.29
C GLY A 87 -9.58 -9.88 -2.51
N ASN A 88 -10.14 -8.69 -2.31
CA ASN A 88 -10.75 -7.89 -3.36
C ASN A 88 -9.71 -7.02 -4.06
N THR A 89 -9.13 -7.54 -5.12
CA THR A 89 -8.10 -6.88 -5.94
C THR A 89 -8.64 -5.71 -6.76
N GLU A 90 -9.96 -5.64 -6.99
CA GLU A 90 -10.63 -4.54 -7.70
C GLU A 90 -10.86 -3.30 -6.81
N ALA A 91 -11.03 -3.52 -5.50
CA ALA A 91 -11.30 -2.47 -4.51
C ALA A 91 -10.14 -2.24 -3.53
N GLY A 92 -9.04 -2.99 -3.66
CA GLY A 92 -7.90 -2.96 -2.76
C GLY A 92 -6.65 -2.33 -3.36
N VAL A 93 -5.73 -1.91 -2.49
CA VAL A 93 -4.37 -1.52 -2.87
C VAL A 93 -3.39 -2.55 -2.33
N LEU A 94 -2.48 -2.99 -3.18
CA LEU A 94 -1.44 -3.95 -2.85
C LEU A 94 -0.08 -3.25 -2.97
N ALA A 95 0.53 -2.94 -1.82
CA ALA A 95 1.89 -2.45 -1.78
C ALA A 95 2.84 -3.57 -2.23
N SER A 96 3.67 -3.32 -3.24
CA SER A 96 4.54 -4.35 -3.80
C SER A 96 5.79 -3.76 -4.47
N GLY A 97 6.89 -4.52 -4.40
CA GLY A 97 8.13 -4.24 -5.10
C GLY A 97 8.10 -4.70 -6.57
N GLN A 98 9.11 -4.31 -7.35
CA GLN A 98 9.26 -4.84 -8.72
C GLN A 98 9.55 -6.34 -8.74
N VAL A 99 10.15 -6.86 -7.66
CA VAL A 99 10.45 -8.28 -7.47
C VAL A 99 9.21 -9.17 -7.62
N ALA A 100 8.00 -8.66 -7.33
CA ALA A 100 6.78 -9.44 -7.50
C ALA A 100 6.53 -9.91 -8.95
N GLY A 101 7.14 -9.26 -9.96
CA GLY A 101 7.03 -9.69 -11.35
C GLY A 101 7.88 -10.91 -11.72
N ILE A 102 8.81 -11.33 -10.86
CA ILE A 102 9.65 -12.51 -11.06
C ILE A 102 9.31 -13.66 -10.10
N LEU A 103 8.33 -13.46 -9.20
CA LEU A 103 7.88 -14.51 -8.29
C LEU A 103 6.85 -15.38 -9.01
N ASP A 104 7.14 -16.66 -9.17
CA ASP A 104 6.29 -17.66 -9.83
C ASP A 104 5.85 -18.80 -8.90
N ASP A 105 6.32 -18.80 -7.65
CA ASP A 105 6.04 -19.80 -6.63
C ASP A 105 5.53 -19.19 -5.31
N LEU A 106 5.12 -20.06 -4.38
CA LEU A 106 4.66 -19.69 -3.04
C LEU A 106 5.21 -20.67 -1.99
N PRO A 107 6.52 -20.63 -1.71
CA PRO A 107 7.16 -21.52 -0.74
C PRO A 107 6.72 -21.18 0.69
N SER A 108 6.93 -22.13 1.62
CA SER A 108 6.86 -21.82 3.04
C SER A 108 7.97 -20.82 3.44
N CYS A 109 7.78 -20.11 4.57
CA CYS A 109 8.80 -19.19 5.08
C CYS A 109 10.16 -19.88 5.28
N LYS A 110 10.15 -21.17 5.69
CA LYS A 110 11.38 -21.94 5.89
C LYS A 110 12.11 -22.17 4.57
N GLU A 111 11.40 -22.68 3.56
CA GLU A 111 11.96 -22.97 2.24
C GLU A 111 12.50 -21.70 1.57
N LEU A 112 11.75 -20.59 1.68
CA LEU A 112 12.18 -19.30 1.14
C LEU A 112 13.51 -18.83 1.75
N ILE A 113 13.64 -18.88 3.07
CA ILE A 113 14.86 -18.45 3.76
C ILE A 113 16.03 -19.36 3.39
N GLU A 114 15.81 -20.67 3.39
CA GLU A 114 16.86 -21.65 3.05
C GLU A 114 17.35 -21.45 1.60
N SER A 115 16.44 -21.28 0.64
CA SER A 115 16.77 -21.00 -0.76
C SER A 115 17.58 -19.70 -0.91
N ILE A 116 17.12 -18.58 -0.33
CA ILE A 116 17.83 -17.30 -0.43
C ILE A 116 19.26 -17.40 0.11
N VAL A 117 19.45 -18.06 1.25
CA VAL A 117 20.78 -18.20 1.87
C VAL A 117 21.70 -19.07 1.01
N LEU A 118 21.19 -20.19 0.49
CA LEU A 118 21.95 -21.08 -0.38
C LEU A 118 22.35 -20.40 -1.70
N ASP A 119 21.44 -19.66 -2.32
CA ASP A 119 21.72 -18.90 -3.54
C ASP A 119 22.78 -17.84 -3.28
N ALA A 120 22.68 -17.11 -2.16
CA ALA A 120 23.67 -16.11 -1.78
C ALA A 120 25.08 -16.72 -1.61
N ILE A 121 25.18 -17.87 -0.93
CA ILE A 121 26.46 -18.59 -0.78
C ILE A 121 27.02 -18.98 -2.15
N THR A 122 26.18 -19.55 -3.01
CA THR A 122 26.56 -19.97 -4.36
C THR A 122 27.08 -18.81 -5.19
N HIS A 123 26.39 -17.67 -5.17
CA HIS A 123 26.80 -16.46 -5.88
C HIS A 123 28.11 -15.87 -5.35
N LEU A 124 28.31 -15.85 -4.01
CA LEU A 124 29.54 -15.35 -3.41
C LEU A 124 30.75 -16.23 -3.75
N GLN A 125 30.60 -17.56 -3.69
CA GLN A 125 31.64 -18.51 -4.08
C GLN A 125 32.01 -18.36 -5.56
N THR A 126 31.00 -18.27 -6.42
CA THR A 126 31.19 -18.05 -7.86
C THR A 126 31.94 -16.74 -8.15
N ALA A 127 31.55 -15.66 -7.48
CA ALA A 127 32.20 -14.36 -7.65
C ALA A 127 33.65 -14.38 -7.14
N SER A 128 33.92 -15.05 -6.01
CA SER A 128 35.27 -15.18 -5.45
C SER A 128 36.21 -15.92 -6.40
N ALA A 129 35.72 -16.99 -7.05
CA ALA A 129 36.49 -17.79 -8.00
C ALA A 129 36.85 -17.05 -9.31
N LEU A 130 36.28 -15.86 -9.55
CA LEU A 130 36.61 -15.01 -10.70
C LEU A 130 37.68 -13.95 -10.37
N VAL A 131 38.03 -13.80 -9.09
CA VAL A 131 39.01 -12.81 -8.61
C VAL A 131 40.35 -13.47 -8.22
N GLU A 132 40.35 -14.79 -8.02
CA GLU A 132 41.55 -15.65 -7.94
C GLU A 132 41.98 -16.15 -9.32
#